data_AF-B5CQH7-F1
#
_entry.id   AF-B5CQH7-F1
#
_cell.length_a   1.000
_cell.length_b   1.000
_cell.length_c   1.000
_cell.angle_alpha   90.00
_cell.angle_beta   90.00
_cell.angle_gamma   90.00
#
_symmetry.space_group_name_H-M   'P 1'
#
loop_
_entity.id
_entity.type
_entity.pdbx_description
1 polymer ?
#
loop_
_entity_poly.entity_id
_entity_poly.type
_entity_poly.pdbx_seq_one_letter_code
_entity_poly.pdbx_strand_id
1 'polypeptide(L)'
;MTCEIERMEINYTFYFFAFLRKMIKKLLTFCYWSDPAVFRKAEEGGFWVSFPDLPECMTQGDSMNEAYEMAVDALGLSLSSMEDEGTAFPKASELDAVDSEDGVLVIVEFDMAEYRRKNRSKAVKKTLSIPEWLNRLHRCESWLTAAG
;
A
#
# COMPACT_ATOMS: atom_id res chain seq x y z
N MET A 1 -21.54 29.68 -31.94
CA MET A 1 -21.54 29.54 -30.46
C MET A 1 -21.55 28.09 -29.97
N THR A 2 -22.03 27.10 -30.73
CA THR A 2 -21.98 25.68 -30.31
C THR A 2 -20.57 25.07 -30.36
N CYS A 3 -19.67 25.58 -31.22
CA CYS A 3 -18.30 25.05 -31.39
C CYS A 3 -17.32 25.41 -30.24
N GLU A 4 -17.54 26.52 -29.52
CA GLU A 4 -16.70 26.90 -28.37
C GLU A 4 -17.05 26.13 -27.09
N ILE A 5 -18.32 25.73 -26.95
CA ILE A 5 -18.80 24.95 -25.80
C ILE A 5 -18.28 23.51 -25.87
N GLU A 6 -18.28 22.89 -27.05
CA GLU A 6 -17.68 21.55 -27.23
C GLU A 6 -16.17 21.54 -26.97
N ARG A 7 -15.43 22.59 -27.35
CA ARG A 7 -13.99 22.71 -27.04
C ARG A 7 -13.70 22.88 -25.55
N MET A 8 -14.61 23.51 -24.81
CA MET A 8 -14.47 23.67 -23.36
C MET A 8 -14.72 22.36 -22.62
N GLU A 9 -15.74 21.59 -23.03
CA GLU A 9 -16.03 20.26 -22.45
C GLU A 9 -14.90 19.27 -22.73
N ILE A 10 -14.35 19.22 -23.96
CA ILE A 10 -13.22 18.32 -24.28
C ILE A 10 -11.99 18.63 -23.42
N ASN A 11 -11.70 19.91 -23.18
CA ASN A 11 -10.61 20.29 -22.28
C ASN A 11 -10.91 19.85 -20.83
N TYR A 12 -12.11 20.10 -20.30
CA TYR A 12 -12.48 19.67 -18.95
C TYR A 12 -12.41 18.15 -18.79
N THR A 13 -12.89 17.38 -19.76
CA THR A 13 -12.79 15.92 -19.76
C THR A 13 -11.32 15.48 -19.82
N PHE A 14 -10.48 16.11 -20.65
CA PHE A 14 -9.04 15.81 -20.73
C PHE A 14 -8.31 16.16 -19.42
N TYR A 15 -8.57 17.33 -18.84
CA TYR A 15 -8.01 17.74 -17.55
C TYR A 15 -8.52 16.87 -16.41
N PHE A 16 -9.79 16.45 -16.44
CA PHE A 16 -10.36 15.53 -15.47
C PHE A 16 -9.71 14.15 -15.59
N PHE A 17 -9.53 13.60 -16.79
CA PHE A 17 -8.83 12.33 -16.98
C PHE A 17 -7.33 12.42 -16.64
N ALA A 18 -6.67 13.55 -16.93
CA ALA A 18 -5.27 13.78 -16.55
C ALA A 18 -5.13 13.93 -15.03
N PHE A 19 -6.02 14.66 -14.38
CA PHE A 19 -6.09 14.80 -12.93
C PHE A 19 -6.44 13.48 -12.26
N LEU A 20 -7.44 12.76 -12.76
CA LEU A 20 -7.86 11.45 -12.29
C LEU A 20 -6.74 10.43 -12.48
N ARG A 21 -6.02 10.42 -13.61
CA ARG A 21 -4.82 9.59 -13.78
C ARG A 21 -3.73 9.97 -12.79
N LYS A 22 -3.49 11.26 -12.54
CA LYS A 22 -2.49 11.73 -11.58
C LYS A 22 -2.89 11.35 -10.14
N MET A 23 -4.17 11.42 -9.82
CA MET A 23 -4.75 11.06 -8.53
C MET A 23 -4.76 9.55 -8.32
N ILE A 24 -5.16 8.77 -9.33
CA ILE A 24 -5.12 7.31 -9.31
C ILE A 24 -3.67 6.83 -9.20
N LYS A 25 -2.72 7.41 -9.94
CA LYS A 25 -1.29 7.08 -9.77
C LYS A 25 -0.82 7.41 -8.36
N LYS A 26 -1.14 8.60 -7.84
CA LYS A 26 -0.77 9.01 -6.48
C LYS A 26 -1.41 8.12 -5.40
N LEU A 27 -2.62 7.63 -5.63
CA LEU A 27 -3.36 6.74 -4.73
C LEU A 27 -2.89 5.28 -4.82
N LEU A 28 -2.55 4.79 -6.01
CA LEU A 28 -2.04 3.44 -6.22
C LEU A 28 -0.61 3.29 -5.71
N THR A 29 0.27 4.27 -5.92
CA THR A 29 1.63 4.28 -5.34
C THR A 29 1.60 4.30 -3.80
N PHE A 30 0.53 4.82 -3.20
CA PHE A 30 0.34 4.81 -1.75
C PHE A 30 -0.18 3.45 -1.22
N CYS A 31 -0.87 2.67 -2.05
CA CYS A 31 -1.43 1.38 -1.67
C CYS A 31 -0.55 0.20 -2.05
N TYR A 32 0.30 0.33 -3.06
CA TYR A 32 1.12 -0.77 -3.58
C TYR A 32 2.58 -0.34 -3.69
N TRP A 33 3.44 -1.09 -3.02
CA TRP A 33 4.88 -0.88 -2.95
C TRP A 33 5.63 -2.08 -3.52
N SER A 34 6.71 -1.81 -4.23
CA SER A 34 7.61 -2.85 -4.73
C SER A 34 9.05 -2.35 -4.55
N ASP A 35 9.83 -3.06 -3.75
CA ASP A 35 11.18 -2.66 -3.39
C ASP A 35 12.17 -3.81 -3.64
N PRO A 36 13.33 -3.58 -4.29
CA PRO A 36 14.39 -4.57 -4.35
C PRO A 36 14.94 -4.88 -2.94
N ALA A 37 14.85 -6.14 -2.51
CA ALA A 37 15.51 -6.64 -1.31
C ALA A 37 16.74 -7.47 -1.69
N VAL A 38 17.84 -7.30 -0.93
CA VAL A 38 19.06 -8.07 -1.11
C VAL A 38 19.15 -9.16 -0.05
N PHE A 39 19.12 -10.41 -0.48
CA PHE A 39 19.24 -11.60 0.37
C PHE A 39 20.69 -12.09 0.39
N ARG A 40 21.34 -12.03 1.54
CA ARG A 40 22.70 -12.53 1.75
C ARG A 40 22.65 -13.80 2.59
N LYS A 41 23.53 -14.76 2.30
CA LYS A 41 23.69 -15.95 3.14
C LYS A 41 24.65 -15.63 4.28
N ALA A 42 24.25 -15.94 5.51
CA ALA A 42 25.11 -15.80 6.68
C ALA A 42 26.08 -16.99 6.81
N GLU A 43 27.28 -16.75 7.37
CA GLU A 43 28.29 -17.80 7.57
C GLU A 43 27.85 -18.89 8.56
N GLU A 44 27.00 -18.54 9.53
CA GLU A 44 26.43 -19.47 10.53
C GLU A 44 25.20 -20.24 10.03
N GLY A 45 24.79 -20.02 8.79
CA GLY A 45 23.53 -20.51 8.23
C GLY A 45 22.41 -19.47 8.34
N GLY A 46 21.41 -19.59 7.46
CA GLY A 46 20.31 -18.63 7.34
C GLY A 46 20.56 -17.52 6.30
N PHE A 47 19.57 -16.64 6.19
CA PHE A 47 19.51 -15.56 5.22
C PHE A 47 19.28 -14.24 5.94
N TRP A 48 20.03 -13.24 5.53
CA TRP A 48 19.91 -11.87 5.97
C TRP A 48 19.36 -11.02 4.84
N VAL A 49 18.37 -10.18 5.14
CA VAL A 49 17.66 -9.38 4.15
C VAL A 49 17.80 -7.91 4.49
N SER A 50 18.21 -7.13 3.51
CA SER A 50 18.35 -5.68 3.62
C SER A 50 17.70 -4.99 2.43
N PHE A 51 17.02 -3.87 2.69
CA PHE A 51 16.47 -3.01 1.65
C PHE A 51 17.44 -1.83 1.40
N PRO A 52 17.85 -1.57 0.14
CA PRO A 52 18.74 -0.47 -0.19
C PRO A 52 18.05 0.90 0.00
N ASP A 53 16.74 0.96 -0.24
CA ASP A 53 15.94 2.18 -0.10
C ASP A 53 15.53 2.48 1.35
N LEU A 54 15.55 1.45 2.21
CA LEU A 54 15.17 1.48 3.61
C LEU A 54 16.26 0.78 4.45
N PRO A 55 17.42 1.40 4.66
CA PRO A 55 18.53 0.77 5.39
C PRO A 55 18.20 0.45 6.85
N GLU A 56 17.21 1.09 7.44
CA GLU A 56 16.66 0.78 8.76
C GLU A 56 15.82 -0.49 8.78
N CYS A 57 15.34 -0.95 7.61
CA CYS A 57 14.55 -2.15 7.46
C CYS A 57 15.49 -3.34 7.20
N MET A 58 15.75 -4.11 8.25
CA MET A 58 16.60 -5.30 8.19
C MET A 58 15.88 -6.46 8.84
N THR A 59 16.04 -7.65 8.26
CA THR A 59 15.46 -8.87 8.82
C THR A 59 16.32 -10.09 8.53
N GLN A 60 15.98 -11.21 9.13
CA GLN A 60 16.66 -12.49 8.94
C GLN A 60 15.67 -13.64 9.02
N GLY A 61 16.03 -14.78 8.43
CA GLY A 61 15.30 -16.03 8.55
C GLY A 61 16.21 -17.23 8.32
N ASP A 62 15.82 -18.39 8.84
CA ASP A 62 16.65 -19.60 8.74
C ASP A 62 16.54 -20.22 7.34
N SER A 63 15.42 -19.99 6.65
CA SER A 63 15.17 -20.39 5.26
C SER A 63 14.88 -19.21 4.35
N MET A 64 15.02 -19.40 3.03
CA MET A 64 14.69 -18.35 2.04
C MET A 64 13.23 -17.91 2.13
N ASN A 65 12.30 -18.86 2.32
CA ASN A 65 10.87 -18.58 2.44
C ASN A 65 10.57 -17.77 3.71
N GLU A 66 11.12 -18.18 4.84
CA GLU A 66 10.95 -17.47 6.10
C GLU A 66 11.56 -16.06 6.02
N ALA A 67 12.77 -15.93 5.49
CA ALA A 67 13.40 -14.62 5.30
C ALA A 67 12.57 -13.70 4.40
N TYR A 68 11.90 -14.25 3.38
CA TYR A 68 10.97 -13.49 2.54
C TYR A 68 9.71 -13.06 3.29
N GLU A 69 9.06 -13.96 4.03
CA GLU A 69 7.90 -13.63 4.86
C GLU A 69 8.24 -12.55 5.89
N MET A 70 9.38 -12.71 6.57
CA MET A 70 9.88 -11.74 7.53
C MET A 70 10.24 -10.40 6.87
N ALA A 71 10.64 -10.38 5.61
CA ALA A 71 10.95 -9.16 4.87
C ALA A 71 9.68 -8.40 4.48
N VAL A 72 8.61 -9.11 4.07
CA VAL A 72 7.29 -8.53 3.81
C VAL A 72 6.74 -7.87 5.07
N ASP A 73 6.84 -8.54 6.22
CA ASP A 73 6.37 -8.01 7.50
C ASP A 73 7.20 -6.81 7.97
N ALA A 74 8.53 -6.88 7.86
CA ALA A 74 9.42 -5.77 8.22
C ALA A 74 9.15 -4.52 7.37
N LEU A 75 8.97 -4.70 6.05
CA LEU A 75 8.61 -3.63 5.13
C LEU A 75 7.25 -3.02 5.51
N GLY A 76 6.26 -3.85 5.84
CA GLY A 76 4.94 -3.38 6.27
C GLY A 76 4.96 -2.57 7.56
N LEU A 77 5.81 -2.96 8.52
CA LEU A 77 6.03 -2.21 9.75
C LEU A 77 6.71 -0.86 9.47
N SER A 78 7.80 -0.85 8.71
CA SER A 78 8.51 0.40 8.36
C SER A 78 7.60 1.38 7.63
N LEU A 79 6.89 0.92 6.61
CA LEU A 79 5.98 1.79 5.85
C LEU A 79 4.79 2.26 6.70
N SER A 80 4.27 1.44 7.62
CA SER A 80 3.19 1.85 8.53
C SER A 80 3.66 2.89 9.55
N SER A 81 4.88 2.76 10.07
CA SER A 81 5.48 3.77 10.95
C SER A 81 5.68 5.10 10.22
N MET A 82 6.16 5.06 8.97
CA MET A 82 6.30 6.27 8.13
C MET A 82 4.94 6.94 7.88
N GLU A 83 3.88 6.17 7.65
CA GLU A 83 2.52 6.72 7.52
C GLU A 83 2.06 7.42 8.80
N ASP A 84 2.26 6.79 9.96
CA ASP A 84 1.83 7.34 11.25
C ASP A 84 2.65 8.58 11.66
N GLU A 85 3.92 8.66 11.26
CA GLU A 85 4.80 9.83 11.43
C GLU A 85 4.57 10.93 10.37
N GLY A 86 3.85 10.62 9.28
CA GLY A 86 3.62 11.54 8.17
C GLY A 86 4.87 11.85 7.35
N THR A 87 5.87 10.97 7.38
CA THR A 87 7.09 11.11 6.59
C THR A 87 6.84 10.73 5.13
N ALA A 88 7.62 11.30 4.22
CA ALA A 88 7.50 10.99 2.80
C ALA A 88 8.12 9.63 2.51
N PHE A 89 7.38 8.76 1.82
CA PHE A 89 7.90 7.47 1.37
C PHE A 89 9.08 7.66 0.39
N PRO A 90 10.19 6.91 0.55
CA PRO A 90 11.34 7.00 -0.34
C PRO A 90 10.97 6.55 -1.75
N LYS A 91 11.45 7.18 -2.81
CA LYS A 91 11.13 6.70 -4.17
C LYS A 91 11.80 5.33 -4.36
N ALA A 92 11.02 4.29 -4.65
CA ALA A 92 11.57 2.97 -5.00
C ALA A 92 12.62 3.09 -6.11
N SER A 93 13.80 2.55 -5.85
CA SER A 93 14.94 2.55 -6.76
C SER A 93 14.73 1.58 -7.90
N GLU A 94 15.35 1.90 -9.04
CA GLU A 94 15.35 1.02 -10.21
C GLU A 94 16.31 -0.15 -9.97
N LEU A 95 15.95 -1.35 -10.44
CA LEU A 95 16.68 -2.60 -10.19
C LEU A 95 18.14 -2.55 -10.68
N ASP A 96 18.40 -1.77 -11.74
CA ASP A 96 19.72 -1.65 -12.36
C ASP A 96 20.72 -0.81 -11.54
N ALA A 97 20.26 -0.13 -10.48
CA ALA A 97 21.10 0.70 -9.61
C ALA A 97 21.57 -0.03 -8.34
N VAL A 98 21.15 -1.28 -8.11
CA VAL A 98 21.46 -2.02 -6.90
C VAL A 98 22.58 -3.02 -7.17
N ASP A 99 23.77 -2.72 -6.67
CA ASP A 99 24.92 -3.62 -6.75
C ASP A 99 24.72 -4.83 -5.83
N SER A 100 24.50 -6.00 -6.44
CA SER A 100 24.46 -7.28 -5.75
C SER A 100 25.87 -7.87 -5.69
N GLU A 101 26.77 -7.33 -4.86
CA GLU A 101 28.15 -7.84 -4.82
C GLU A 101 28.22 -9.29 -4.29
N ASP A 102 27.32 -9.73 -3.40
CA ASP A 102 27.30 -11.10 -2.83
C ASP A 102 25.88 -11.61 -2.45
N GLY A 103 24.82 -10.99 -2.98
CA GLY A 103 23.44 -11.26 -2.57
C GLY A 103 22.51 -11.60 -3.72
N VAL A 104 21.42 -12.31 -3.43
CA VAL A 104 20.32 -12.53 -4.39
C VAL A 104 19.37 -11.34 -4.31
N LEU A 105 19.18 -10.67 -5.43
CA LEU A 105 18.20 -9.60 -5.56
C LEU A 105 16.80 -10.20 -5.74
N VAL A 106 15.86 -9.81 -4.90
CA VAL A 106 14.46 -10.26 -4.96
C VAL A 106 13.56 -9.04 -4.84
N ILE A 107 12.57 -8.93 -5.71
CA ILE A 107 11.56 -7.87 -5.61
C ILE A 107 10.54 -8.31 -4.57
N VAL A 108 10.37 -7.51 -3.52
CA VAL A 108 9.34 -7.73 -2.50
C VAL A 108 8.17 -6.80 -2.81
N GLU A 109 7.03 -7.42 -3.10
CA GLU A 109 5.77 -6.70 -3.32
C GLU A 109 5.01 -6.60 -2.01
N PHE A 110 4.47 -5.41 -1.73
CA PHE A 110 3.72 -5.13 -0.53
C PHE A 110 2.46 -4.30 -0.80
N ASP A 111 1.32 -4.85 -0.41
CA ASP A 111 0.02 -4.16 -0.47
C ASP A 111 -0.33 -3.58 0.91
N MET A 112 -0.23 -2.26 1.01
CA MET A 112 -0.62 -1.49 2.19
C MET A 112 -2.10 -1.64 2.54
N ALA A 113 -2.98 -1.78 1.56
CA ALA A 113 -4.40 -1.96 1.78
C ALA A 113 -4.72 -3.37 2.33
N GLU A 114 -3.99 -4.39 1.91
CA GLU A 114 -4.09 -5.73 2.51
C GLU A 114 -3.57 -5.72 3.95
N TYR A 115 -2.41 -5.12 4.17
CA TYR A 115 -1.81 -5.00 5.50
C TYR A 115 -2.72 -4.25 6.49
N ARG A 116 -3.34 -3.15 6.05
CA ARG A 116 -4.34 -2.42 6.87
C ARG A 116 -5.55 -3.28 7.23
N ARG A 117 -6.03 -4.14 6.33
CA ARG A 117 -7.17 -5.01 6.61
C ARG A 117 -6.81 -6.06 7.67
N LYS A 118 -5.60 -6.62 7.60
CA LYS A 118 -5.11 -7.61 8.55
C LYS A 118 -4.79 -6.98 9.91
N ASN A 119 -4.11 -5.83 9.93
CA ASN A 119 -3.50 -5.28 11.15
C ASN A 119 -4.29 -4.10 11.75
N ARG A 120 -5.15 -3.41 10.97
CA ARG A 120 -5.89 -2.21 11.39
C ARG A 120 -7.42 -2.39 11.33
N SER A 121 -7.92 -3.43 12.01
CA SER A 121 -9.36 -3.74 12.13
C SER A 121 -10.14 -2.81 13.07
N LYS A 122 -9.54 -1.71 13.54
CA LYS A 122 -10.17 -0.79 14.50
C LYS A 122 -11.40 -0.13 13.86
N ALA A 123 -12.59 -0.52 14.31
CA ALA A 123 -13.83 0.13 13.92
C ALA A 123 -13.82 1.60 14.36
N VAL A 124 -13.85 2.52 13.41
CA VAL A 124 -13.91 3.95 13.68
C VAL A 124 -15.36 4.40 13.55
N LYS A 125 -15.97 4.83 14.65
CA LYS A 125 -17.31 5.44 14.63
C LYS A 125 -17.25 6.76 13.88
N LYS A 126 -17.83 6.80 12.68
CA LYS A 126 -18.01 8.04 11.91
C LYS A 126 -19.40 8.59 12.22
N THR A 127 -19.45 9.76 12.87
CA THR A 127 -20.71 10.49 13.11
C THR A 127 -21.07 11.23 11.84
N LEU A 128 -21.92 10.63 11.00
CA LEU A 128 -22.51 11.32 9.85
C LEU A 128 -24.01 11.56 10.07
N SER A 129 -24.54 12.65 9.52
CA SER A 129 -25.97 12.92 9.50
C SER A 129 -26.61 12.10 8.39
N ILE A 130 -27.32 11.05 8.77
CA ILE A 130 -28.05 10.16 7.85
C ILE A 130 -29.52 10.61 7.79
N PRO A 131 -30.14 10.70 6.60
CA PRO A 131 -31.57 10.97 6.51
C PRO A 131 -32.39 9.85 7.20
N GLU A 132 -33.46 10.23 7.89
CA GLU A 132 -34.29 9.35 8.74
C GLU A 132 -34.69 8.03 8.05
N TRP A 133 -35.06 8.10 6.78
CA TRP A 133 -35.51 6.93 6.01
C TRP A 133 -34.41 5.86 5.84
N LEU A 134 -33.15 6.26 5.71
CA LEU A 134 -32.02 5.35 5.53
C LEU A 134 -31.61 4.68 6.86
N ASN A 135 -31.80 5.38 7.99
CA ASN A 135 -31.64 4.83 9.34
C ASN A 135 -32.70 3.78 9.67
N ARG A 136 -33.93 3.96 9.18
CA ARG A 136 -35.03 3.01 9.38
C ARG A 136 -34.80 1.69 8.63
N LEU A 137 -34.27 1.74 7.40
CA LEU A 137 -33.97 0.55 6.59
C LEU A 137 -32.89 -0.34 7.22
N HIS A 138 -31.76 0.22 7.64
CA HIS A 138 -30.69 -0.53 8.30
C HIS A 138 -31.18 -1.23 9.58
N ARG A 139 -32.09 -0.58 10.31
CA ARG A 139 -32.64 -1.14 11.54
C ARG A 139 -33.53 -2.35 11.27
N CYS A 140 -34.28 -2.34 10.16
CA CYS A 140 -35.14 -3.46 9.73
C CYS A 140 -34.34 -4.70 9.28
N GLU A 141 -33.18 -4.55 8.63
CA GLU A 141 -32.33 -5.69 8.26
C GLU A 141 -31.80 -6.47 9.48
N SER A 142 -31.51 -5.76 10.58
CA SER A 142 -31.12 -6.38 11.85
C SER A 142 -32.21 -7.25 12.47
N TRP A 143 -33.49 -6.99 12.18
CA TRP A 143 -34.61 -7.81 12.68
C TRP A 143 -34.76 -9.12 11.89
N LEU A 144 -34.37 -9.13 10.60
CA LEU A 144 -34.42 -10.35 9.77
C LEU A 144 -33.31 -11.35 10.11
N THR A 145 -32.16 -10.87 10.61
CA THR A 145 -31.05 -11.73 11.05
C THR A 145 -31.23 -12.27 12.48
N ALA A 146 -32.06 -11.63 13.31
CA ALA A 146 -32.36 -12.07 14.68
C ALA A 146 -33.57 -13.02 14.78
N ALA A 147 -34.29 -13.24 13.67
CA ALA A 147 -35.49 -14.08 13.61
C ALA A 147 -35.25 -15.43 12.90
N GLY A 148 -33.98 -15.83 12.70
CA GLY A 148 -33.56 -17.11 12.12
C GLY A 148 -32.80 -17.98 13.11
#